data_AF-A0A9P7C7H4-F1
#
_entry.id   AF-A0A9P7C7H4-F1
#
_cell.length_a   1.000
_cell.length_b   1.000
_cell.length_c   1.000
_cell.angle_alpha   90.00
_cell.angle_beta   90.00
_cell.angle_gamma   90.00
#
_symmetry.space_group_name_H-M   'P 1'
#
loop_
_entity.id
_entity.type
_entity.pdbx_description
1 polymer ?
#
loop_
_entity_poly.entity_id
_entity_poly.type
_entity_poly.pdbx_seq_one_letter_code
_entity_poly.pdbx_strand_id
1 'polypeptide(L)'
;MWKCQPLLLLITSSIVLGTIDLSSLPTKTDPSNIRIPNIPQLFSYDVATECTYYQSIFTIERNQWPTVWDIATSNNMDTSPEFIQLYNSIDWSKAPDIPLRSLNEQGILDLTGYDTVHDPACWWSATQCTHPKSEDIHADIVNCPEPETWGLTFDDGPNCSHNALYDYLQQNNQKASMFYIGSNVLNWPYGALRGLKDGHHICGHTWSHKLMTTLTNEEILAELYYTAKAIKYVTGITPLYWRPALGDLDDRVRWIATQLNMTAILWNLDTNDWASGTRPGVTVDTVNQKYLDYIQMGKNGTFQSKGNIVLSHEINNMTMDFFIDHYPDIKQVYKYVNDVATCMNITHPYLESIITFNGFDSSIANDVSSVTSTNLIAPSALPNSAAARAISHLCFIFSDFFSKLL
;
A
#
# COMPACT_ATOMS: atom_id res chain seq x y z
N MET A 1 -17.87 -37.66 8.22
CA MET A 1 -16.46 -37.80 8.64
C MET A 1 -15.89 -36.39 8.73
N TRP A 2 -15.79 -35.87 9.95
CA TRP A 2 -15.31 -34.51 10.21
C TRP A 2 -13.78 -34.54 10.15
N LYS A 3 -13.17 -33.80 9.22
CA LYS A 3 -11.72 -33.58 9.21
C LYS A 3 -11.46 -32.22 9.87
N CYS A 4 -10.90 -32.27 11.08
CA CYS A 4 -10.29 -31.10 11.73
C CYS A 4 -9.17 -30.57 10.83
N GLN A 5 -9.25 -29.30 10.44
CA GLN A 5 -8.06 -28.54 10.03
C GLN A 5 -7.23 -28.22 11.29
N PRO A 6 -5.90 -28.28 11.22
CA PRO A 6 -5.07 -27.92 12.35
C PRO A 6 -5.14 -26.41 12.55
N LEU A 7 -5.57 -26.03 13.76
CA LEU A 7 -5.43 -24.68 14.29
C LEU A 7 -3.93 -24.39 14.38
N LEU A 8 -3.41 -23.56 13.48
CA LEU A 8 -2.04 -23.07 13.56
C LEU A 8 -1.97 -22.16 14.79
N LEU A 9 -1.48 -22.72 15.90
CA LEU A 9 -1.19 -21.97 17.10
C LEU A 9 -0.06 -21.00 16.73
N LEU A 10 -0.38 -19.73 16.53
CA LEU A 10 0.59 -18.64 16.54
C LEU A 10 1.20 -18.61 17.94
N ILE A 11 2.29 -19.36 18.12
CA ILE A 11 3.17 -19.21 19.26
C ILE A 11 3.76 -17.82 19.10
N THR A 12 3.31 -16.88 19.92
CA THR A 12 3.97 -15.60 20.12
C THR A 12 5.31 -15.87 20.81
N SER A 13 6.29 -16.37 20.07
CA SER A 13 7.68 -16.28 20.49
C SER A 13 8.04 -14.81 20.42
N SER A 14 7.90 -14.10 21.53
CA SER A 14 8.56 -12.82 21.75
C SER A 14 10.07 -13.08 21.74
N ILE A 15 10.64 -13.20 20.54
CA ILE A 15 12.05 -13.04 20.33
C ILE A 15 12.29 -11.54 20.52
N VAL A 16 12.57 -11.15 21.76
CA VAL A 16 13.20 -9.88 22.06
C VAL A 16 14.66 -10.01 21.64
N LEU A 17 14.91 -10.00 20.32
CA LEU A 17 16.19 -9.54 19.80
C LEU A 17 16.26 -8.05 20.13
N GLY A 18 17.43 -7.55 20.52
CA GLY A 18 17.60 -6.22 21.10
C GLY A 18 17.25 -5.11 20.11
N THR A 19 15.98 -4.81 19.95
CA THR A 19 15.47 -3.86 18.95
C THR A 19 15.54 -2.43 19.47
N ILE A 20 15.83 -1.49 18.57
CA ILE A 20 15.20 -0.18 18.71
C ILE A 20 13.70 -0.42 18.75
N ASP A 21 13.08 -0.04 19.84
CA ASP A 21 11.63 -0.06 19.94
C ASP A 21 11.07 0.96 18.95
N LEU A 22 10.65 0.50 17.76
CA LEU A 22 10.06 1.37 16.75
C LEU A 22 8.80 2.09 17.27
N SER A 23 8.14 1.55 18.30
CA SER A 23 6.99 2.21 18.94
C SER A 23 7.40 3.45 19.75
N SER A 24 8.67 3.52 20.18
CA SER A 24 9.26 4.64 20.90
C SER A 24 9.72 5.80 20.00
N LEU A 25 9.65 5.62 18.68
CA LEU A 25 9.97 6.70 17.74
C LEU A 25 9.09 7.93 18.01
N PRO A 26 9.66 9.14 17.94
CA PRO A 26 8.94 10.35 18.29
C PRO A 26 7.76 10.56 17.35
N THR A 27 6.61 10.88 17.94
CA THR A 27 5.41 11.27 17.21
C THR A 27 4.77 12.50 17.87
N LYS A 28 4.15 13.35 17.05
CA LYS A 28 3.35 14.49 17.53
C LYS A 28 1.86 14.18 17.58
N THR A 29 1.47 12.98 17.17
CA THR A 29 0.08 12.60 16.98
C THR A 29 -0.32 11.57 18.01
N ASP A 30 -1.44 11.82 18.67
CA ASP A 30 -2.20 10.78 19.36
C ASP A 30 -3.16 10.12 18.34
N PRO A 31 -2.85 8.90 17.88
CA PRO A 31 -3.66 8.18 16.89
C PRO A 31 -5.08 7.85 17.37
N SER A 32 -5.35 7.89 18.68
CA SER A 32 -6.71 7.73 19.22
C SER A 32 -7.55 9.01 19.12
N ASN A 33 -6.92 10.14 18.79
CA ASN A 33 -7.55 11.47 18.78
C ASN A 33 -6.99 12.34 17.64
N ILE A 34 -7.11 11.86 16.41
CA ILE A 34 -6.59 12.53 15.23
C ILE A 34 -7.38 13.81 14.94
N ARG A 35 -6.67 14.95 14.90
CA ARG A 35 -7.21 16.24 14.49
C ARG A 35 -6.58 16.68 13.17
N ILE A 36 -7.45 16.92 12.19
CA ILE A 36 -7.04 17.43 10.88
C ILE A 36 -7.63 18.83 10.73
N PRO A 37 -6.81 19.86 10.44
CA PRO A 37 -7.33 21.20 10.23
C PRO A 37 -8.25 21.23 9.01
N ASN A 38 -9.25 22.11 9.05
CA ASN A 38 -10.12 22.33 7.90
C ASN A 38 -9.36 23.11 6.81
N ILE A 39 -8.76 22.38 5.87
CA ILE A 39 -8.09 22.94 4.69
C ILE A 39 -8.90 22.61 3.43
N PRO A 40 -9.15 23.58 2.53
CA PRO A 40 -10.07 23.39 1.39
C PRO A 40 -9.73 22.20 0.49
N GLN A 41 -8.44 21.93 0.30
CA GLN A 41 -7.97 20.85 -0.56
C GLN A 41 -8.35 19.45 -0.07
N LEU A 42 -8.69 19.28 1.22
CA LEU A 42 -9.11 17.99 1.77
C LEU A 42 -10.53 17.56 1.35
N PHE A 43 -11.26 18.40 0.62
CA PHE A 43 -12.66 18.17 0.27
C PHE A 43 -13.00 18.57 -1.18
N SER A 44 -11.99 18.77 -2.03
CA SER A 44 -12.14 19.23 -3.42
C SER A 44 -11.93 18.08 -4.40
N TYR A 45 -12.64 18.15 -5.53
CA TYR A 45 -12.47 17.30 -6.73
C TYR A 45 -11.76 18.03 -7.88
N ASP A 46 -11.37 19.29 -7.65
CA ASP A 46 -10.56 20.08 -8.58
C ASP A 46 -9.08 19.87 -8.28
N VAL A 47 -8.37 19.24 -9.23
CA VAL A 47 -6.92 18.96 -9.19
C VAL A 47 -6.07 20.19 -8.87
N ALA A 48 -6.48 21.38 -9.32
CA ALA A 48 -5.75 22.60 -9.06
C ALA A 48 -5.87 23.02 -7.59
N THR A 49 -7.01 22.74 -6.97
CA THR A 49 -7.30 23.01 -5.56
C THR A 49 -6.71 21.93 -4.64
N GLU A 50 -6.73 20.66 -5.07
CA GLU A 50 -6.20 19.49 -4.34
C GLU A 50 -4.70 19.61 -4.01
N CYS A 51 -3.89 20.12 -4.95
CA CYS A 51 -2.42 20.20 -4.81
C CYS A 51 -1.91 21.58 -4.37
N THR A 52 -2.73 22.36 -3.69
CA THR A 52 -2.32 23.67 -3.14
C THR A 52 -1.42 23.51 -1.92
N TYR A 53 -0.48 24.46 -1.76
CA TYR A 53 0.39 24.52 -0.59
C TYR A 53 -0.41 24.89 0.67
N TYR A 54 -0.10 24.22 1.78
CA TYR A 54 -0.63 24.53 3.10
C TYR A 54 0.46 24.52 4.16
N GLN A 55 0.19 25.19 5.28
CA GLN A 55 1.06 25.11 6.46
C GLN A 55 0.72 23.87 7.30
N SER A 56 1.74 23.06 7.57
CA SER A 56 1.63 21.86 8.39
C SER A 56 2.08 22.14 9.83
N ILE A 57 1.44 21.51 10.82
CA ILE A 57 1.93 21.49 12.21
C ILE A 57 3.17 20.60 12.38
N PHE A 58 3.43 19.74 11.40
CA PHE A 58 4.64 18.93 11.34
C PHE A 58 5.79 19.78 10.86
N THR A 59 6.81 19.90 11.69
CA THR A 59 8.08 20.53 11.33
C THR A 59 8.96 19.43 10.75
N ILE A 60 9.29 19.52 9.46
CA ILE A 60 10.17 18.58 8.78
C ILE A 60 11.57 19.20 8.70
N GLU A 61 12.44 18.82 9.62
CA GLU A 61 13.85 19.23 9.59
C GLU A 61 14.62 18.36 8.60
N ARG A 62 15.09 18.93 7.49
CA ARG A 62 15.70 18.16 6.38
C ARG A 62 16.88 17.28 6.79
N ASN A 63 17.59 17.61 7.88
CA ASN A 63 18.71 16.82 8.39
C ASN A 63 18.29 15.59 9.20
N GLN A 64 16.99 15.40 9.47
CA GLN A 64 16.45 14.25 10.20
C GLN A 64 15.86 13.16 9.28
N TRP A 65 15.86 13.41 7.97
CA TRP A 65 15.18 12.61 6.97
C TRP A 65 16.05 12.43 5.72
N PRO A 66 15.87 11.31 4.99
CA PRO A 66 16.52 11.18 3.70
C PRO A 66 16.03 12.22 2.69
N THR A 67 16.79 12.41 1.62
CA THR A 67 16.31 13.24 0.51
C THR A 67 15.06 12.60 -0.09
N VAL A 68 14.03 13.41 -0.31
CA VAL A 68 12.74 12.96 -0.87
C VAL A 68 12.99 12.35 -2.25
N TRP A 69 12.47 11.12 -2.48
CA TRP A 69 12.60 10.33 -3.72
C TRP A 69 14.01 9.79 -4.07
N ASP A 70 15.03 10.11 -3.28
CA ASP A 70 16.34 9.48 -3.41
C ASP A 70 16.46 8.29 -2.46
N ILE A 71 17.32 7.33 -2.79
CA ILE A 71 17.64 6.19 -1.92
C ILE A 71 17.92 6.70 -0.51
N ALA A 72 17.35 6.04 0.49
CA ALA A 72 17.31 6.55 1.86
C ALA A 72 18.70 6.80 2.49
N THR A 73 19.77 6.24 1.93
CA THR A 73 21.17 6.45 2.36
C THR A 73 21.90 7.57 1.60
N SER A 74 21.30 8.12 0.54
CA SER A 74 21.93 9.08 -0.39
C SER A 74 22.49 10.35 0.26
N ASN A 75 21.96 10.75 1.42
CA ASN A 75 22.38 11.92 2.18
C ASN A 75 22.97 11.58 3.55
N ASN A 76 23.61 10.40 3.66
CA ASN A 76 24.29 9.89 4.87
C ASN A 76 23.34 9.58 6.04
N MET A 77 22.05 9.33 5.79
CA MET A 77 21.09 9.02 6.86
C MET A 77 21.29 7.62 7.46
N ASP A 78 22.03 6.76 6.78
CA ASP A 78 22.65 5.54 7.29
C ASP A 78 23.69 5.80 8.39
N THR A 79 24.20 7.02 8.52
CA THR A 79 25.14 7.38 9.60
C THR A 79 24.45 7.98 10.84
N SER A 80 23.13 8.11 10.83
CA SER A 80 22.39 8.61 11.99
C SER A 80 22.54 7.65 13.19
N PRO A 81 22.62 8.15 14.44
CA PRO A 81 22.75 7.31 15.62
C PRO A 81 21.65 6.24 15.72
N GLU A 82 20.41 6.62 15.38
CA GLU A 82 19.28 5.71 15.40
C GLU A 82 19.40 4.62 14.34
N PHE A 83 19.80 4.96 13.11
CA PHE A 83 19.96 3.95 12.08
C PHE A 83 21.14 3.01 12.38
N ILE A 84 22.29 3.54 12.83
CA ILE A 84 23.45 2.72 13.20
C ILE A 84 23.07 1.74 14.33
N GLN A 85 22.30 2.19 15.32
CA GLN A 85 21.85 1.31 16.39
C GLN A 85 20.91 0.22 15.87
N LEU A 86 19.99 0.54 14.94
CA LEU A 86 19.13 -0.46 14.30
C LEU A 86 19.96 -1.47 13.50
N TYR A 87 20.84 -0.98 12.63
CA TYR A 87 21.67 -1.81 11.79
C TYR A 87 22.53 -2.77 12.61
N ASN A 88 23.15 -2.28 13.70
CA ASN A 88 23.98 -3.10 14.59
C ASN A 88 23.19 -4.08 15.47
N SER A 89 21.87 -3.92 15.58
CA SER A 89 21.01 -4.85 16.32
C SER A 89 20.72 -6.14 15.55
N ILE A 90 20.91 -6.12 14.22
CA ILE A 90 20.62 -7.23 13.33
C ILE A 90 21.85 -8.14 13.23
N ASP A 91 21.64 -9.45 13.39
CA ASP A 91 22.66 -10.48 13.15
C ASP A 91 22.81 -10.74 11.64
N TRP A 92 23.58 -9.88 10.97
CA TRP A 92 23.81 -9.95 9.52
C TRP A 92 24.48 -11.25 9.05
N SER A 93 25.07 -12.04 9.94
CA SER A 93 25.64 -13.35 9.59
C SER A 93 24.57 -14.37 9.14
N LYS A 94 23.29 -14.09 9.45
CA LYS A 94 22.13 -14.90 9.07
C LYS A 94 21.41 -14.39 7.81
N ALA A 95 21.83 -13.25 7.25
CA ALA A 95 21.21 -12.73 6.05
C ALA A 95 21.40 -13.70 4.87
N PRO A 96 20.36 -13.97 4.06
CA PRO A 96 20.50 -14.76 2.85
C PRO A 96 21.57 -14.16 1.92
N ASP A 97 22.53 -15.00 1.49
CA ASP A 97 23.57 -14.63 0.54
C ASP A 97 23.01 -14.67 -0.90
N ILE A 98 22.27 -13.62 -1.25
CA ILE A 98 21.65 -13.45 -2.56
C ILE A 98 22.26 -12.22 -3.22
N PRO A 99 22.83 -12.35 -4.44
CA PRO A 99 23.50 -11.24 -5.11
C PRO A 99 22.50 -10.15 -5.50
N LEU A 100 22.99 -8.91 -5.53
CA LEU A 100 22.26 -7.75 -6.03
C LEU A 100 21.83 -7.97 -7.48
N ARG A 101 20.60 -7.54 -7.81
CA ARG A 101 20.12 -7.54 -9.19
C ARG A 101 20.64 -6.30 -9.92
N SER A 102 20.83 -6.46 -11.22
CA SER A 102 21.23 -5.38 -12.12
C SER A 102 20.09 -5.03 -13.07
N LEU A 103 20.16 -3.81 -13.60
CA LEU A 103 19.33 -3.39 -14.71
C LEU A 103 20.11 -3.57 -16.01
N ASN A 104 19.41 -3.94 -17.08
CA ASN A 104 19.97 -3.94 -18.42
C ASN A 104 20.06 -2.50 -18.97
N GLU A 105 20.55 -2.37 -20.21
CA GLU A 105 20.71 -1.06 -20.87
C GLU A 105 19.40 -0.28 -21.05
N GLN A 106 18.25 -0.95 -20.95
CA GLN A 106 16.91 -0.35 -21.04
C GLN A 106 16.32 0.02 -19.68
N GLY A 107 17.04 -0.16 -18.57
CA GLY A 107 16.55 0.12 -17.22
C GLY A 107 15.69 -0.99 -16.61
N ILE A 108 15.53 -2.12 -17.30
CA ILE A 108 14.70 -3.25 -16.87
C ILE A 108 15.55 -4.25 -16.09
N LEU A 109 14.99 -4.90 -15.07
CA LEU A 109 15.64 -6.00 -14.34
C LEU A 109 16.26 -7.03 -15.30
N ASP A 110 17.55 -7.29 -15.13
CA ASP A 110 18.29 -8.28 -15.90
C ASP A 110 18.17 -9.66 -15.23
N LEU A 111 17.44 -10.55 -15.91
CA LEU A 111 17.25 -11.93 -15.47
C LEU A 111 18.35 -12.87 -16.02
N THR A 112 19.33 -12.36 -16.75
CA THR A 112 20.39 -13.17 -17.37
C THR A 112 21.14 -13.97 -16.30
N GLY A 113 21.20 -15.29 -16.48
CA GLY A 113 21.88 -16.18 -15.55
C GLY A 113 21.07 -16.52 -14.28
N TYR A 114 19.86 -15.98 -14.10
CA TYR A 114 18.98 -16.41 -13.03
C TYR A 114 18.30 -17.74 -13.36
N ASP A 115 18.36 -18.70 -12.44
CA ASP A 115 17.69 -19.98 -12.59
C ASP A 115 16.20 -19.85 -12.22
N THR A 116 15.37 -19.53 -13.23
CA THR A 116 13.91 -19.39 -13.07
C THR A 116 13.19 -20.71 -12.85
N VAL A 117 13.85 -21.85 -13.08
CA VAL A 117 13.24 -23.18 -12.90
C VAL A 117 13.31 -23.60 -11.44
N HIS A 118 14.46 -23.40 -10.79
CA HIS A 118 14.65 -23.77 -9.38
C HIS A 118 14.41 -22.60 -8.42
N ASP A 119 14.54 -21.37 -8.92
CA ASP A 119 14.24 -20.13 -8.21
C ASP A 119 14.88 -20.07 -6.81
N PRO A 120 16.22 -20.10 -6.72
CA PRO A 120 16.91 -20.25 -5.45
C PRO A 120 16.71 -19.06 -4.49
N ALA A 121 16.31 -17.91 -5.01
CA ALA A 121 16.09 -16.69 -4.23
C ALA A 121 14.61 -16.40 -3.92
N CYS A 122 13.68 -17.22 -4.41
CA CYS A 122 12.24 -16.91 -4.40
C CYS A 122 11.97 -15.49 -4.95
N TRP A 123 12.49 -15.19 -6.13
CA TRP A 123 12.47 -13.84 -6.68
C TRP A 123 11.17 -13.55 -7.40
N TRP A 124 10.33 -12.69 -6.83
CA TRP A 124 8.98 -12.45 -7.35
C TRP A 124 8.97 -11.87 -8.77
N SER A 125 9.88 -10.93 -9.09
CA SER A 125 9.96 -10.33 -10.42
C SER A 125 10.33 -11.34 -11.52
N ALA A 126 10.91 -12.49 -11.15
CA ALA A 126 11.27 -13.55 -12.09
C ALA A 126 10.24 -14.68 -12.17
N THR A 127 9.68 -15.11 -11.03
CA THR A 127 8.87 -16.34 -10.93
C THR A 127 7.55 -16.16 -10.20
N GLN A 128 7.27 -14.96 -9.69
CA GLN A 128 6.15 -14.65 -8.79
C GLN A 128 6.14 -15.54 -7.53
N CYS A 129 7.32 -15.97 -7.08
CA CYS A 129 7.43 -16.73 -5.83
C CYS A 129 7.05 -15.85 -4.63
N THR A 130 6.17 -16.40 -3.79
CA THR A 130 5.53 -15.71 -2.64
C THR A 130 5.73 -16.46 -1.33
N HIS A 131 6.44 -17.59 -1.38
CA HIS A 131 6.69 -18.47 -0.26
C HIS A 131 8.20 -18.61 -0.10
N PRO A 132 8.79 -17.92 0.90
CA PRO A 132 10.23 -17.94 1.14
C PRO A 132 10.78 -19.34 1.30
N LYS A 133 12.06 -19.52 1.00
CA LYS A 133 12.75 -20.82 1.13
C LYS A 133 13.07 -21.17 2.58
N SER A 134 13.01 -20.21 3.50
CA SER A 134 13.25 -20.39 4.93
C SER A 134 11.99 -20.10 5.75
N GLU A 135 11.72 -20.92 6.77
CA GLU A 135 10.59 -20.73 7.70
C GLU A 135 10.76 -19.51 8.61
N ASP A 136 11.99 -19.02 8.79
CA ASP A 136 12.30 -17.83 9.60
C ASP A 136 11.96 -16.50 8.87
N ILE A 137 11.44 -16.58 7.65
CA ILE A 137 11.05 -15.42 6.83
C ILE A 137 9.52 -15.42 6.70
N HIS A 138 8.89 -14.28 6.95
CA HIS A 138 7.45 -14.14 6.77
C HIS A 138 7.04 -14.39 5.30
N ALA A 139 6.04 -15.25 5.09
CA ALA A 139 5.46 -15.47 3.77
C ALA A 139 4.59 -14.28 3.33
N ASP A 140 4.50 -14.07 2.02
CA ASP A 140 3.77 -12.93 1.47
C ASP A 140 2.25 -13.17 1.52
N ILE A 141 1.50 -12.09 1.73
CA ILE A 141 0.04 -12.08 1.59
C ILE A 141 -0.31 -11.72 0.15
N VAL A 142 -0.96 -12.64 -0.58
CA VAL A 142 -1.25 -12.45 -2.02
C VAL A 142 -2.71 -12.68 -2.42
N ASN A 143 -3.55 -13.13 -1.50
CA ASN A 143 -4.98 -13.26 -1.68
C ASN A 143 -5.70 -13.16 -0.33
N CYS A 144 -6.97 -12.77 -0.36
CA CYS A 144 -7.84 -12.90 0.79
C CYS A 144 -8.32 -14.36 0.92
N PRO A 145 -8.30 -14.97 2.12
CA PRO A 145 -8.73 -16.34 2.33
C PRO A 145 -10.21 -16.54 1.99
N GLU A 146 -11.04 -15.55 2.30
CA GLU A 146 -12.49 -15.70 2.15
C GLU A 146 -12.92 -15.60 0.69
N PRO A 147 -13.69 -16.58 0.18
CA PRO A 147 -14.20 -16.57 -1.19
C PRO A 147 -14.91 -15.29 -1.57
N GLU A 148 -14.85 -14.96 -2.86
CA GLU A 148 -15.61 -13.86 -3.46
C GLU A 148 -15.33 -12.51 -2.78
N THR A 149 -14.13 -12.37 -2.20
CA THR A 149 -13.64 -11.12 -1.59
C THR A 149 -12.76 -10.36 -2.56
N TRP A 150 -13.06 -9.07 -2.76
CA TRP A 150 -12.18 -8.11 -3.40
C TRP A 150 -11.27 -7.46 -2.35
N GLY A 151 -9.98 -7.78 -2.38
CA GLY A 151 -8.97 -7.14 -1.54
C GLY A 151 -8.60 -5.76 -2.10
N LEU A 152 -9.13 -4.70 -1.51
CA LEU A 152 -9.02 -3.33 -1.99
C LEU A 152 -7.73 -2.66 -1.51
N THR A 153 -6.84 -2.30 -2.46
CA THR A 153 -5.57 -1.64 -2.15
C THR A 153 -5.27 -0.47 -3.07
N PHE A 154 -4.54 0.52 -2.54
CA PHE A 154 -4.02 1.66 -3.30
C PHE A 154 -2.56 1.91 -2.94
N ASP A 155 -1.71 1.99 -3.96
CA ASP A 155 -0.28 2.28 -3.84
C ASP A 155 0.05 3.75 -4.12
N ASP A 156 1.28 4.13 -3.80
CA ASP A 156 1.93 5.41 -4.09
C ASP A 156 1.38 6.64 -3.36
N GLY A 157 0.55 6.41 -2.35
CA GLY A 157 0.03 7.46 -1.48
C GLY A 157 1.03 7.98 -0.43
N PRO A 158 0.58 8.92 0.40
CA PRO A 158 -0.55 9.81 0.14
C PRO A 158 -0.21 10.79 -0.99
N ASN A 159 -1.20 11.14 -1.81
CA ASN A 159 -1.04 12.16 -2.86
C ASN A 159 -1.73 13.48 -2.45
N CYS A 160 -1.68 14.56 -3.23
CA CYS A 160 -2.54 15.72 -2.97
C CYS A 160 -4.01 15.51 -3.38
N SER A 161 -4.25 14.65 -4.36
CA SER A 161 -5.54 14.45 -5.00
C SER A 161 -6.43 13.38 -4.35
N HIS A 162 -5.91 12.63 -3.37
CA HIS A 162 -6.58 11.47 -2.77
C HIS A 162 -7.95 11.73 -2.12
N ASN A 163 -8.28 13.00 -1.87
CA ASN A 163 -9.45 13.36 -1.07
C ASN A 163 -10.77 12.96 -1.72
N ALA A 164 -10.87 13.04 -3.04
CA ALA A 164 -12.02 12.57 -3.79
C ALA A 164 -12.25 11.06 -3.57
N LEU A 165 -11.19 10.26 -3.63
CA LEU A 165 -11.22 8.83 -3.33
C LEU A 165 -11.64 8.58 -1.87
N TYR A 166 -11.06 9.30 -0.91
CA TYR A 166 -11.35 9.05 0.51
C TYR A 166 -12.76 9.49 0.88
N ASP A 167 -13.28 10.58 0.30
CA ASP A 167 -14.69 10.98 0.40
C ASP A 167 -15.59 9.89 -0.16
N TYR A 168 -15.28 9.37 -1.35
CA TYR A 168 -16.04 8.31 -2.00
C TYR A 168 -16.05 7.03 -1.15
N LEU A 169 -14.90 6.60 -0.64
CA LEU A 169 -14.78 5.46 0.25
C LEU A 169 -15.58 5.67 1.54
N GLN A 170 -15.48 6.84 2.18
CA GLN A 170 -16.22 7.18 3.39
C GLN A 170 -17.75 7.18 3.15
N GLN A 171 -18.22 7.77 2.05
CA GLN A 171 -19.64 7.78 1.68
C GLN A 171 -20.21 6.38 1.47
N ASN A 172 -19.37 5.44 1.01
CA ASN A 172 -19.73 4.05 0.79
C ASN A 172 -19.41 3.13 1.98
N ASN A 173 -19.03 3.68 3.15
CA ASN A 173 -18.54 2.94 4.31
C ASN A 173 -17.41 1.94 3.98
N GLN A 174 -16.63 2.22 2.94
CA GLN A 174 -15.61 1.32 2.41
C GLN A 174 -14.24 1.68 3.00
N LYS A 175 -13.48 0.65 3.39
CA LYS A 175 -12.07 0.77 3.79
C LYS A 175 -11.18 0.10 2.75
N ALA A 176 -9.94 0.57 2.65
CA ALA A 176 -8.90 0.03 1.78
C ALA A 176 -7.58 -0.10 2.55
N SER A 177 -6.64 -0.86 1.99
CA SER A 177 -5.23 -0.80 2.42
C SER A 177 -4.48 0.21 1.57
N MET A 178 -3.89 1.22 2.21
CA MET A 178 -3.14 2.29 1.57
C MET A 178 -1.64 2.05 1.78
N PHE A 179 -0.89 1.91 0.70
CA PHE A 179 0.56 1.69 0.74
C PHE A 179 1.28 3.02 0.50
N TYR A 180 1.82 3.57 1.58
CA TYR A 180 2.41 4.91 1.56
C TYR A 180 3.90 4.91 1.30
N ILE A 181 4.32 5.69 0.31
CA ILE A 181 5.73 6.03 0.10
C ILE A 181 6.17 6.96 1.24
N GLY A 182 7.27 6.62 1.92
CA GLY A 182 7.75 7.34 3.10
C GLY A 182 7.98 8.83 2.85
N SER A 183 8.55 9.19 1.69
CA SER A 183 8.76 10.58 1.33
C SER A 183 7.46 11.33 1.04
N ASN A 184 6.42 10.64 0.53
CA ASN A 184 5.10 11.24 0.31
C ASN A 184 4.40 11.56 1.62
N VAL A 185 4.58 10.75 2.66
CA VAL A 185 4.03 11.02 4.00
C VAL A 185 4.52 12.37 4.56
N LEU A 186 5.78 12.74 4.28
CA LEU A 186 6.31 14.04 4.72
C LEU A 186 5.83 15.21 3.86
N ASN A 187 5.55 14.98 2.58
CA ASN A 187 4.99 15.99 1.68
C ASN A 187 3.49 16.23 1.96
N TRP A 188 2.74 15.16 2.28
CA TRP A 188 1.30 15.19 2.48
C TRP A 188 0.86 14.61 3.83
N PRO A 189 1.36 15.15 4.97
CA PRO A 189 1.12 14.57 6.28
C PRO A 189 -0.36 14.57 6.69
N TYR A 190 -1.15 15.55 6.26
CA TYR A 190 -2.59 15.53 6.53
C TYR A 190 -3.33 14.47 5.71
N GLY A 191 -2.82 14.07 4.55
CA GLY A 191 -3.36 12.94 3.80
C GLY A 191 -3.14 11.62 4.52
N ALA A 192 -1.91 11.39 5.01
CA ALA A 192 -1.62 10.21 5.83
C ALA A 192 -2.47 10.16 7.12
N LEU A 193 -2.61 11.30 7.81
CA LEU A 193 -3.50 11.41 8.98
C LEU A 193 -4.95 11.12 8.62
N ARG A 194 -5.42 11.62 7.48
CA ARG A 194 -6.77 11.38 7.00
C ARG A 194 -7.01 9.91 6.75
N GLY A 195 -6.08 9.22 6.09
CA GLY A 195 -6.22 7.78 5.83
C GLY A 195 -6.40 6.98 7.11
N LEU A 196 -5.60 7.27 8.14
CA LEU A 196 -5.73 6.63 9.44
C LEU A 196 -7.05 7.02 10.14
N LYS A 197 -7.41 8.31 10.14
CA LYS A 197 -8.65 8.83 10.77
C LYS A 197 -9.92 8.23 10.14
N ASP A 198 -9.91 8.06 8.82
CA ASP A 198 -11.00 7.45 8.07
C ASP A 198 -10.99 5.92 8.22
N GLY A 199 -10.05 5.33 8.96
CA GLY A 199 -10.03 3.92 9.35
C GLY A 199 -9.45 2.98 8.28
N HIS A 200 -8.65 3.50 7.36
CA HIS A 200 -7.94 2.67 6.37
C HIS A 200 -6.76 1.93 7.01
N HIS A 201 -6.39 0.80 6.41
CA HIS A 201 -5.19 0.05 6.80
C HIS A 201 -3.96 0.70 6.17
N ILE A 202 -3.10 1.31 6.97
CA ILE A 202 -1.93 2.05 6.50
C ILE A 202 -0.69 1.14 6.47
N CYS A 203 -0.10 0.98 5.30
CA CYS A 203 1.09 0.14 5.06
C CYS A 203 2.27 0.99 4.56
N GLY A 204 3.48 0.46 4.68
CA GLY A 204 4.67 1.08 4.07
C GLY A 204 4.84 0.70 2.59
N HIS A 205 5.42 1.59 1.80
CA HIS A 205 5.73 1.36 0.38
C HIS A 205 7.13 1.83 -0.01
N THR A 206 8.13 1.53 0.85
CA THR A 206 9.53 2.02 0.74
C THR A 206 9.63 3.54 0.84
N TRP A 207 10.84 4.08 0.90
CA TRP A 207 11.05 5.52 1.05
C TRP A 207 11.08 6.22 -0.31
N SER A 208 11.81 5.64 -1.26
CA SER A 208 12.16 6.24 -2.55
C SER A 208 11.59 5.52 -3.76
N HIS A 209 10.84 4.43 -3.54
CA HIS A 209 10.16 3.67 -4.58
C HIS A 209 11.12 3.10 -5.64
N LYS A 210 12.20 2.45 -5.19
CA LYS A 210 13.20 1.77 -6.04
C LYS A 210 13.03 0.25 -6.00
N LEU A 211 13.61 -0.43 -7.00
CA LEU A 211 13.68 -1.89 -7.07
C LEU A 211 14.50 -2.42 -5.89
N MET A 212 13.86 -3.05 -4.92
CA MET A 212 14.51 -3.42 -3.66
C MET A 212 15.63 -4.45 -3.85
N THR A 213 15.54 -5.32 -4.85
CA THR A 213 16.56 -6.36 -5.08
C THR A 213 17.85 -5.80 -5.70
N THR A 214 17.83 -4.58 -6.24
CA THR A 214 19.03 -3.87 -6.71
C THR A 214 19.78 -3.14 -5.60
N LEU A 215 19.15 -2.99 -4.43
CA LEU A 215 19.70 -2.25 -3.29
C LEU A 215 20.51 -3.15 -2.36
N THR A 216 21.56 -2.59 -1.75
CA THR A 216 22.33 -3.22 -0.68
C THR A 216 21.47 -3.50 0.55
N ASN A 217 21.95 -4.37 1.45
CA ASN A 217 21.24 -4.68 2.70
C ASN A 217 20.99 -3.45 3.57
N GLU A 218 21.96 -2.54 3.61
CA GLU A 218 21.87 -1.27 4.33
C GLU A 218 20.82 -0.34 3.70
N GLU A 219 20.81 -0.21 2.37
CA GLU A 219 19.81 0.57 1.65
C GLU A 219 18.40 0.01 1.83
N ILE A 220 18.20 -1.31 1.73
CA ILE A 220 16.90 -1.96 1.98
C ILE A 220 16.41 -1.63 3.40
N LEU A 221 17.28 -1.79 4.40
CA LEU A 221 16.92 -1.49 5.79
C LEU A 221 16.53 -0.01 5.93
N ALA A 222 17.27 0.90 5.31
CA ALA A 222 17.00 2.33 5.35
C ALA A 222 15.66 2.69 4.68
N GLU A 223 15.36 2.11 3.52
CA GLU A 223 14.10 2.30 2.80
C GLU A 223 12.89 1.92 3.67
N LEU A 224 12.96 0.79 4.39
CA LEU A 224 11.88 0.33 5.25
C LEU A 224 11.79 1.16 6.55
N TYR A 225 12.93 1.40 7.19
CA TYR A 225 13.01 2.12 8.46
C TYR A 225 12.52 3.56 8.33
N TYR A 226 13.00 4.32 7.34
CA TYR A 226 12.61 5.72 7.21
C TYR A 226 11.15 5.90 6.80
N THR A 227 10.58 4.94 6.07
CA THR A 227 9.14 4.93 5.80
C THR A 227 8.32 4.67 7.05
N ALA A 228 8.68 3.66 7.85
CA ALA A 228 8.02 3.42 9.13
C ALA A 228 8.16 4.62 10.08
N LYS A 229 9.35 5.25 10.13
CA LYS A 229 9.62 6.46 10.92
C LYS A 229 8.75 7.64 10.48
N ALA A 230 8.59 7.85 9.17
CA ALA A 230 7.75 8.94 8.64
C ALA A 230 6.27 8.72 8.96
N ILE A 231 5.77 7.50 8.74
CA ILE A 231 4.40 7.12 9.09
C ILE A 231 4.16 7.31 10.58
N LYS A 232 5.06 6.83 11.45
CA LYS A 232 4.97 6.99 12.90
C LYS A 232 5.00 8.45 13.34
N TYR A 233 5.92 9.24 12.79
CA TYR A 233 6.03 10.65 13.12
C TYR A 233 4.74 11.42 12.83
N VAL A 234 4.11 11.14 11.69
CA VAL A 234 2.89 11.82 11.25
C VAL A 234 1.64 11.26 11.90
N THR A 235 1.49 9.94 11.96
CA THR A 235 0.22 9.28 12.30
C THR A 235 0.18 8.71 13.72
N GLY A 236 1.34 8.47 14.32
CA GLY A 236 1.46 7.87 15.64
C GLY A 236 1.47 6.33 15.66
N ILE A 237 1.30 5.68 14.50
CA ILE A 237 1.37 4.21 14.36
C ILE A 237 2.61 3.75 13.59
N THR A 238 3.08 2.54 13.86
CA THR A 238 4.17 1.89 13.12
C THR A 238 3.60 0.71 12.32
N PRO A 239 3.70 0.71 10.97
CA PRO A 239 3.13 -0.34 10.13
C PRO A 239 3.89 -1.67 10.28
N LEU A 240 3.17 -2.78 10.39
CA LEU A 240 3.71 -4.15 10.33
C LEU A 240 3.56 -4.79 8.95
N TYR A 241 2.97 -4.05 8.01
CA TYR A 241 2.72 -4.53 6.66
C TYR A 241 3.22 -3.51 5.65
N TRP A 242 3.72 -4.02 4.52
CA TRP A 242 4.31 -3.21 3.48
C TRP A 242 4.13 -3.88 2.11
N ARG A 243 4.36 -3.12 1.04
CA ARG A 243 4.46 -3.66 -0.31
C ARG A 243 5.77 -3.19 -0.92
N PRO A 244 6.54 -4.06 -1.58
CA PRO A 244 7.74 -3.64 -2.30
C PRO A 244 7.34 -2.80 -3.53
N ALA A 245 8.04 -1.69 -3.71
CA ALA A 245 7.91 -0.87 -4.90
C ALA A 245 8.13 -1.73 -6.15
N LEU A 246 7.29 -1.53 -7.17
CA LEU A 246 7.32 -2.27 -8.44
C LEU A 246 7.15 -3.79 -8.29
N GLY A 247 6.75 -4.28 -7.11
CA GLY A 247 6.63 -5.72 -6.80
C GLY A 247 7.96 -6.44 -6.58
N ASP A 248 9.09 -5.71 -6.58
CA ASP A 248 10.40 -6.34 -6.61
C ASP A 248 10.89 -6.74 -5.21
N LEU A 249 10.91 -8.04 -4.96
CA LEU A 249 11.45 -8.64 -3.73
C LEU A 249 11.98 -10.06 -3.97
N ASP A 250 12.98 -10.42 -3.18
CA ASP A 250 13.51 -11.78 -3.04
C ASP A 250 13.67 -12.11 -1.54
N ASP A 251 14.15 -13.32 -1.22
CA ASP A 251 14.27 -13.75 0.18
C ASP A 251 15.24 -12.91 1.01
N ARG A 252 16.20 -12.22 0.38
CA ARG A 252 17.09 -11.28 1.10
C ARG A 252 16.30 -10.04 1.52
N VAL A 253 15.50 -9.49 0.61
CA VAL A 253 14.62 -8.35 0.93
C VAL A 253 13.58 -8.75 2.00
N ARG A 254 12.94 -9.92 1.87
CA ARG A 254 11.96 -10.40 2.87
C ARG A 254 12.58 -10.65 4.23
N TRP A 255 13.78 -11.22 4.27
CA TRP A 255 14.49 -11.46 5.52
C TRP A 255 14.79 -10.16 6.26
N ILE A 256 15.23 -9.11 5.56
CA ILE A 256 15.48 -7.79 6.15
C ILE A 256 14.17 -7.17 6.66
N ALA A 257 13.09 -7.25 5.89
CA ALA A 257 11.77 -6.78 6.35
C ALA A 257 11.28 -7.53 7.60
N THR A 258 11.55 -8.84 7.68
CA THR A 258 11.23 -9.67 8.85
C THR A 258 11.96 -9.19 10.11
N GLN A 259 13.18 -8.63 9.99
CA GLN A 259 13.90 -8.04 11.13
C GLN A 259 13.20 -6.81 11.72
N LEU A 260 12.34 -6.16 10.93
CA LEU A 260 11.46 -5.06 11.37
C LEU A 260 10.05 -5.52 11.72
N ASN A 261 9.83 -6.84 11.83
CA ASN A 261 8.53 -7.47 12.01
C ASN A 261 7.51 -7.10 10.91
N MET A 262 7.99 -6.87 9.69
CA MET A 262 7.14 -6.50 8.56
C MET A 262 6.80 -7.72 7.70
N THR A 263 5.56 -7.78 7.20
CA THR A 263 5.09 -8.79 6.24
C THR A 263 4.73 -8.13 4.91
N ALA A 264 5.20 -8.69 3.81
CA ALA A 264 4.90 -8.17 2.48
C ALA A 264 3.47 -8.54 2.04
N ILE A 265 2.77 -7.57 1.47
CA ILE A 265 1.47 -7.75 0.80
C ILE A 265 1.68 -7.49 -0.69
N LEU A 266 1.40 -8.48 -1.51
CA LEU A 266 1.45 -8.38 -2.97
C LEU A 266 0.02 -8.40 -3.52
N TRP A 267 -0.13 -8.79 -4.79
CA TRP A 267 -1.42 -8.83 -5.48
C TRP A 267 -1.49 -10.04 -6.40
N ASN A 268 -2.71 -10.41 -6.79
CA ASN A 268 -2.95 -11.42 -7.81
C ASN A 268 -3.81 -10.91 -8.97
N LEU A 269 -4.24 -9.64 -8.93
CA LEU A 269 -4.83 -8.90 -10.04
C LEU A 269 -4.17 -7.52 -10.14
N ASP A 270 -3.81 -7.10 -11.35
CA ASP A 270 -3.13 -5.83 -11.62
C ASP A 270 -3.92 -5.00 -12.63
N THR A 271 -4.42 -3.84 -12.23
CA THR A 271 -5.24 -2.98 -13.08
C THR A 271 -4.45 -2.27 -14.17
N ASN A 272 -3.13 -2.15 -14.02
CA ASN A 272 -2.24 -1.33 -14.87
C ASN A 272 -2.71 0.13 -15.01
N ASP A 273 -3.46 0.66 -14.04
CA ASP A 273 -3.95 2.04 -14.01
C ASP A 273 -2.84 3.08 -14.10
N TRP A 274 -1.72 2.86 -13.41
CA TRP A 274 -0.52 3.70 -13.44
C TRP A 274 0.09 3.88 -14.85
N ALA A 275 -0.12 2.92 -15.74
CA ALA A 275 0.45 2.89 -17.08
C ALA A 275 -0.45 3.59 -18.12
N SER A 276 -1.67 3.99 -17.75
CA SER A 276 -2.65 4.62 -18.64
C SER A 276 -2.10 5.90 -19.27
N GLY A 277 -1.92 5.89 -20.59
CA GLY A 277 -1.42 7.04 -21.36
C GLY A 277 0.08 7.32 -21.19
N THR A 278 0.77 6.61 -20.30
CA THR A 278 2.22 6.78 -20.04
C THR A 278 3.04 5.66 -20.68
N ARG A 279 2.48 4.45 -20.81
CA ARG A 279 3.13 3.30 -21.46
C ARG A 279 2.50 3.01 -22.83
N PRO A 280 3.30 2.77 -23.89
CA PRO A 280 2.77 2.38 -25.19
C PRO A 280 1.80 1.18 -25.10
N GLY A 281 0.58 1.35 -25.61
CA GLY A 281 -0.44 0.30 -25.65
C GLY A 281 -1.34 0.21 -24.41
N VAL A 282 -1.08 0.98 -23.34
CA VAL A 282 -1.96 1.07 -22.18
C VAL A 282 -2.76 2.36 -22.26
N THR A 283 -4.03 2.27 -22.61
CA THR A 283 -4.96 3.40 -22.70
C THR A 283 -5.99 3.34 -21.57
N VAL A 284 -6.81 4.38 -21.45
CA VAL A 284 -7.98 4.41 -20.57
C VAL A 284 -8.89 3.19 -20.81
N ASP A 285 -9.13 2.83 -22.07
CA ASP A 285 -9.94 1.66 -22.43
C ASP A 285 -9.27 0.34 -22.01
N THR A 286 -7.94 0.25 -22.14
CA THR A 286 -7.18 -0.93 -21.67
C THR A 286 -7.40 -1.15 -20.17
N VAL A 287 -7.33 -0.09 -19.36
CA VAL A 287 -7.53 -0.18 -17.90
C VAL A 287 -8.99 -0.46 -17.55
N ASN A 288 -9.95 0.21 -18.18
CA ASN A 288 -11.38 -0.09 -18.01
C ASN A 288 -11.68 -1.57 -18.32
N GLN A 289 -11.10 -2.10 -19.41
CA GLN A 289 -11.28 -3.50 -19.77
C GLN A 289 -10.71 -4.45 -18.69
N LYS A 290 -9.61 -4.11 -18.02
CA LYS A 290 -9.10 -4.89 -16.88
C LYS A 290 -10.12 -4.98 -15.75
N TYR A 291 -10.73 -3.85 -15.36
CA TYR A 291 -11.78 -3.86 -14.35
C TYR A 291 -12.99 -4.70 -14.79
N LEU A 292 -13.43 -4.58 -16.03
CA LEU A 292 -14.52 -5.39 -16.58
C LEU A 292 -14.20 -6.89 -16.58
N ASP A 293 -12.97 -7.27 -16.92
CA ASP A 293 -12.51 -8.66 -16.87
C ASP A 293 -12.54 -9.19 -15.43
N TYR A 294 -12.08 -8.38 -14.45
CA TYR A 294 -12.09 -8.77 -13.03
C TYR A 294 -13.51 -8.86 -12.46
N ILE A 295 -14.43 -8.01 -12.90
CA ILE A 295 -15.87 -8.12 -12.59
C ILE A 295 -16.44 -9.42 -13.18
N GLN A 296 -16.06 -9.77 -14.41
CA GLN A 296 -16.49 -11.02 -15.04
C GLN A 296 -15.92 -12.26 -14.34
N MET A 297 -14.69 -12.19 -13.82
CA MET A 297 -14.09 -13.23 -12.97
C MET A 297 -14.86 -13.43 -11.66
N GLY A 298 -15.41 -12.36 -11.08
CA GLY A 298 -16.34 -12.45 -9.95
C GLY A 298 -17.61 -13.21 -10.33
N LYS A 299 -18.23 -12.86 -11.46
CA LYS A 299 -19.48 -13.49 -11.95
C LYS A 299 -19.34 -14.97 -12.33
N ASN A 300 -18.22 -15.35 -12.94
CA ASN A 300 -18.00 -16.71 -13.44
C ASN A 300 -17.45 -17.67 -12.37
N GLY A 301 -17.29 -17.18 -11.14
CA GLY A 301 -16.84 -17.95 -10.01
C GLY A 301 -15.35 -18.28 -10.01
N THR A 302 -14.51 -17.46 -10.65
CA THR A 302 -13.05 -17.62 -10.53
C THR A 302 -12.58 -17.56 -9.06
N PHE A 303 -13.30 -16.79 -8.24
CA PHE A 303 -13.00 -16.57 -6.81
C PHE A 303 -13.92 -17.36 -5.86
N GLN A 304 -14.45 -18.50 -6.30
CA GLN A 304 -15.34 -19.37 -5.50
C GLN A 304 -14.67 -20.02 -4.27
N SER A 305 -13.34 -20.13 -4.27
CA SER A 305 -12.59 -20.82 -3.21
C SER A 305 -11.72 -19.89 -2.36
N LYS A 306 -11.46 -18.66 -2.84
CA LYS A 306 -10.67 -17.61 -2.17
C LYS A 306 -10.90 -16.27 -2.88
N GLY A 307 -10.61 -15.18 -2.20
CA GLY A 307 -10.66 -13.84 -2.76
C GLY A 307 -9.42 -13.44 -3.57
N ASN A 308 -9.40 -12.19 -4.01
CA ASN A 308 -8.27 -11.55 -4.66
C ASN A 308 -7.66 -10.44 -3.79
N ILE A 309 -6.50 -9.94 -4.20
CA ILE A 309 -5.97 -8.64 -3.80
C ILE A 309 -5.62 -7.91 -5.09
N VAL A 310 -6.17 -6.71 -5.26
CA VAL A 310 -6.06 -5.93 -6.49
C VAL A 310 -5.10 -4.78 -6.31
N LEU A 311 -4.12 -4.68 -7.20
CA LEU A 311 -3.22 -3.54 -7.31
C LEU A 311 -3.89 -2.40 -8.11
N SER A 312 -4.02 -1.27 -7.45
CA SER A 312 -4.46 0.03 -7.97
C SER A 312 -3.63 1.12 -7.28
N HIS A 313 -3.70 2.36 -7.78
CA HIS A 313 -2.83 3.44 -7.30
C HIS A 313 -3.60 4.74 -7.01
N GLU A 314 -3.18 5.47 -5.97
CA GLU A 314 -3.67 6.82 -5.66
C GLU A 314 -2.73 7.92 -6.17
N ILE A 315 -2.16 7.75 -7.37
CA ILE A 315 -1.17 8.67 -7.96
C ILE A 315 -1.80 10.00 -8.39
N ASN A 316 -3.00 9.96 -8.97
CA ASN A 316 -3.74 11.13 -9.42
C ASN A 316 -5.24 10.80 -9.60
N ASN A 317 -6.07 11.80 -9.90
CA ASN A 317 -7.51 11.59 -10.09
C ASN A 317 -7.84 10.54 -11.15
N MET A 318 -7.07 10.43 -12.24
CA MET A 318 -7.34 9.42 -13.26
C MET A 318 -7.21 8.00 -12.72
N THR A 319 -6.14 7.69 -11.96
CA THR A 319 -5.94 6.34 -11.42
C THR A 319 -7.03 5.97 -10.41
N MET A 320 -7.45 6.93 -9.60
CA MET A 320 -8.53 6.76 -8.62
C MET A 320 -9.92 6.67 -9.25
N ASP A 321 -10.18 7.45 -10.30
CA ASP A 321 -11.45 7.46 -11.03
C ASP A 321 -11.75 6.09 -11.66
N PHE A 322 -10.73 5.35 -12.12
CA PHE A 322 -10.93 4.00 -12.61
C PHE A 322 -11.60 3.09 -11.57
N PHE A 323 -11.16 3.15 -10.31
CA PHE A 323 -11.81 2.39 -9.25
C PHE A 323 -13.21 2.93 -8.96
N ILE A 324 -13.36 4.25 -8.82
CA ILE A 324 -14.63 4.92 -8.49
C ILE A 324 -15.72 4.56 -9.50
N ASP A 325 -15.39 4.55 -10.79
CA ASP A 325 -16.32 4.25 -11.88
C ASP A 325 -16.78 2.78 -11.87
N HIS A 326 -15.94 1.85 -11.40
CA HIS A 326 -16.23 0.41 -11.42
C HIS A 326 -16.70 -0.15 -10.07
N TYR A 327 -16.52 0.59 -8.97
CA TYR A 327 -16.89 0.13 -7.63
C TYR A 327 -18.35 -0.35 -7.51
N PRO A 328 -19.37 0.32 -8.10
CA PRO A 328 -20.75 -0.17 -8.04
C PRO A 328 -20.94 -1.56 -8.64
N ASP A 329 -20.20 -1.89 -9.70
CA ASP A 329 -20.28 -3.19 -10.38
C ASP A 329 -19.45 -4.25 -9.66
N ILE A 330 -18.31 -3.87 -9.08
CA ILE A 330 -17.52 -4.74 -8.19
C ILE A 330 -18.38 -5.20 -7.01
N LYS A 331 -19.08 -4.27 -6.34
CA LYS A 331 -19.95 -4.58 -5.19
C LYS A 331 -21.16 -5.46 -5.53
N GLN A 332 -21.58 -5.49 -6.80
CA GLN A 332 -22.67 -6.36 -7.24
C GLN A 332 -22.24 -7.83 -7.40
N VAL A 333 -20.96 -8.09 -7.66
CA VAL A 333 -20.49 -9.42 -8.06
C VAL A 333 -19.55 -10.06 -7.05
N TYR A 334 -18.84 -9.27 -6.26
CA TYR A 334 -18.06 -9.74 -5.13
C TYR A 334 -18.91 -9.65 -3.87
N LYS A 335 -18.91 -10.72 -3.08
CA LYS A 335 -19.67 -10.79 -1.83
C LYS A 335 -19.11 -9.82 -0.79
N TYR A 336 -17.80 -9.60 -0.81
CA TYR A 336 -17.11 -8.72 0.10
C TYR A 336 -16.13 -7.83 -0.65
N VAL A 337 -15.97 -6.59 -0.19
CA VAL A 337 -14.91 -5.68 -0.64
C VAL A 337 -14.29 -5.14 0.63
N ASN A 338 -13.03 -5.50 0.90
CA ASN A 338 -12.39 -5.23 2.18
C ASN A 338 -10.95 -4.76 1.98
N ASP A 339 -10.44 -3.98 2.93
CA ASP A 339 -9.00 -3.83 3.07
C ASP A 339 -8.35 -5.19 3.44
N VAL A 340 -7.03 -5.30 3.22
CA VAL A 340 -6.29 -6.54 3.41
C VAL A 340 -6.24 -6.96 4.89
N ALA A 341 -6.15 -6.02 5.84
CA ALA A 341 -6.13 -6.37 7.25
C ALA A 341 -7.43 -7.07 7.65
N THR A 342 -8.58 -6.48 7.30
CA THR A 342 -9.90 -7.08 7.53
C THR A 342 -10.04 -8.42 6.81
N CYS A 343 -9.63 -8.53 5.53
CA CYS A 343 -9.80 -9.77 4.78
C CYS A 343 -8.91 -10.93 5.30
N MET A 344 -7.77 -10.60 5.88
CA MET A 344 -6.85 -11.55 6.51
C MET A 344 -7.14 -11.78 8.01
N ASN A 345 -8.20 -11.16 8.54
CA ASN A 345 -8.54 -11.20 9.97
C ASN A 345 -7.42 -10.67 10.90
N ILE A 346 -6.66 -9.68 10.42
CA ILE A 346 -5.60 -8.98 11.17
C ILE A 346 -6.26 -7.85 11.99
N THR A 347 -6.38 -8.04 13.30
CA THR A 347 -7.01 -7.04 14.19
C THR A 347 -6.03 -5.99 14.71
N HIS A 348 -4.71 -6.25 14.65
CA HIS A 348 -3.66 -5.34 15.11
C HIS A 348 -2.59 -5.20 14.02
N PRO A 349 -2.83 -4.36 12.98
CA PRO A 349 -1.90 -4.21 11.87
C PRO A 349 -0.67 -3.33 12.17
N TYR A 350 -0.60 -2.78 13.39
CA TYR A 350 0.43 -1.86 13.83
C TYR A 350 1.14 -2.39 15.06
N LEU A 351 2.37 -1.92 15.30
CA LEU A 351 3.14 -2.31 16.49
C LEU A 351 2.42 -1.87 17.78
N GLU A 352 1.75 -0.73 17.76
CA GLU A 352 0.94 -0.24 18.85
C GLU A 352 -0.47 -0.85 18.84
N SER A 353 -1.00 -1.19 20.02
CA SER A 353 -2.30 -1.86 20.19
C SER A 353 -3.52 -0.92 20.29
N ILE A 354 -3.29 0.38 20.21
CA ILE A 354 -4.25 1.48 20.30
C ILE A 354 -5.34 1.48 19.21
N ILE A 355 -5.01 1.04 18.00
CA ILE A 355 -5.96 0.92 16.89
C ILE A 355 -6.24 -0.57 16.71
N THR A 356 -7.51 -0.93 16.75
CA THR A 356 -7.98 -2.30 16.57
C THR A 356 -8.93 -2.35 15.38
N PHE A 357 -8.64 -3.25 14.46
CA PHE A 357 -9.48 -3.55 13.31
C PHE A 357 -10.50 -4.61 13.70
N ASN A 358 -11.70 -4.52 13.13
CA ASN A 358 -12.68 -5.58 13.27
C ASN A 358 -12.19 -6.83 12.53
N GLY A 359 -12.35 -8.00 13.15
CA GLY A 359 -12.20 -9.26 12.43
C GLY A 359 -13.25 -9.39 11.33
N PHE A 360 -12.99 -10.28 10.37
CA PHE A 360 -13.82 -10.44 9.15
C PHE A 360 -15.32 -10.65 9.47
N ASP A 361 -15.64 -11.56 10.39
CA ASP A 361 -17.05 -11.82 10.75
C ASP A 361 -17.74 -10.59 11.37
N SER A 362 -17.00 -9.80 12.15
CA SER A 362 -17.53 -8.60 12.81
C SER A 362 -17.69 -7.43 11.83
N SER A 363 -16.82 -7.32 10.81
CA SER A 363 -16.97 -6.28 9.78
C SER A 363 -18.24 -6.51 8.95
N ILE A 364 -18.55 -7.77 8.62
CA ILE A 364 -19.78 -8.13 7.89
C ILE A 364 -21.04 -7.86 8.72
N ALA A 365 -21.03 -8.19 10.02
CA ALA A 365 -22.20 -7.96 10.89
C ALA A 365 -22.54 -6.46 11.04
N ASN A 366 -21.52 -5.60 11.03
CA ASN A 366 -21.70 -4.15 11.09
C ASN A 366 -22.26 -3.58 9.76
N ASP A 367 -21.85 -4.15 8.61
CA ASP A 367 -22.42 -3.79 7.30
C ASP A 367 -23.90 -4.18 7.19
N VAL A 368 -24.32 -5.32 7.74
CA VAL A 368 -25.75 -5.72 7.75
C VAL A 368 -26.58 -4.82 8.68
N SER A 369 -26.01 -4.41 9.82
CA SER A 369 -26.69 -3.58 10.81
C SER A 369 -26.90 -2.14 10.32
N SER A 370 -25.96 -1.59 9.54
CA SER A 370 -26.08 -0.26 8.92
C SER A 370 -27.20 -0.23 7.87
N VAL A 371 -27.35 -1.31 7.08
CA VAL A 371 -28.42 -1.46 6.07
C VAL A 371 -29.82 -1.52 6.71
N THR A 372 -29.98 -2.12 7.89
CA THR A 372 -31.27 -2.16 8.61
C THR A 372 -31.69 -0.83 9.26
N SER A 373 -30.80 0.17 9.33
CA SER A 373 -31.06 1.45 10.01
C SER A 373 -31.45 2.61 9.08
N THR A 374 -31.52 2.40 7.76
CA THR A 374 -31.96 3.44 6.83
C THR A 374 -33.49 3.48 6.72
N ASN A 375 -34.11 4.30 7.58
CA ASN A 375 -35.44 4.84 7.29
C ASN A 375 -35.37 5.62 5.96
N LEU A 376 -36.25 5.24 5.03
CA LEU A 376 -36.45 5.83 3.71
C LEU A 376 -36.59 7.36 3.80
N ILE A 377 -35.51 8.09 3.50
CA ILE A 377 -35.60 9.46 3.02
C ILE A 377 -35.45 9.38 1.50
N ALA A 378 -36.52 9.72 0.80
CA ALA A 378 -36.57 9.75 -0.66
C ALA A 378 -35.43 10.62 -1.22
N PRO A 379 -34.81 10.24 -2.34
CA PRO A 379 -33.76 11.04 -2.96
C PRO A 379 -34.37 12.36 -3.46
N SER A 380 -33.92 13.47 -2.89
CA SER A 380 -34.13 14.78 -3.50
C SER A 380 -33.41 14.80 -4.84
N ALA A 381 -34.17 15.05 -5.91
CA ALA A 381 -33.71 15.06 -7.28
C ALA A 381 -32.38 15.80 -7.48
N LEU A 382 -31.46 15.14 -8.18
CA LEU A 382 -30.27 15.74 -8.78
C LEU A 382 -30.67 16.96 -9.62
N PRO A 383 -29.94 18.09 -9.55
CA PRO A 383 -29.98 19.05 -10.64
C PRO A 383 -29.37 18.36 -11.87
N ASN A 384 -30.17 18.20 -12.92
CA ASN A 384 -29.70 17.85 -14.25
C ASN A 384 -28.63 18.88 -14.69
N SER A 385 -27.36 18.52 -14.58
CA SER A 385 -26.30 19.11 -15.40
C SER A 385 -25.76 18.05 -16.33
N ALA A 386 -26.59 17.67 -17.31
CA ALA A 386 -26.09 17.23 -18.60
C ALA A 386 -25.40 18.44 -19.28
N ALA A 387 -24.25 18.85 -18.75
CA ALA A 387 -23.30 19.63 -19.52
C ALA A 387 -22.52 18.60 -20.33
N ALA A 388 -22.74 18.61 -21.65
CA ALA A 388 -21.90 17.89 -22.59
C ALA A 388 -20.43 18.17 -22.22
N ARG A 389 -19.72 17.15 -21.71
CA ARG A 389 -18.28 17.22 -21.48
C ARG A 389 -17.64 17.30 -22.85
N ALA A 390 -17.36 18.53 -23.29
CA ALA A 390 -16.47 18.76 -24.42
C ALA A 390 -15.11 18.18 -24.03
N ILE A 391 -14.72 17.11 -24.72
CA ILE A 391 -13.37 16.59 -24.73
C ILE A 391 -12.49 17.69 -25.33
N SER A 392 -11.97 18.60 -24.50
CA SER A 392 -10.85 19.45 -24.92
C SER A 392 -9.59 18.62 -24.78
N HIS A 393 -9.19 17.96 -25.88
CA HIS A 393 -7.81 17.56 -26.10
C HIS A 393 -6.92 18.80 -26.01
N LEU A 394 -6.34 19.06 -24.84
CA LEU A 394 -5.19 19.92 -24.69
C LEU A 394 -4.06 19.03 -24.16
N CYS A 395 -3.34 18.50 -25.14
CA CYS A 395 -2.06 17.84 -24.96
C CYS A 395 -1.09 18.87 -24.36
N PHE A 396 -0.95 18.89 -23.04
CA PHE A 396 0.15 19.59 -22.38
C PHE A 396 1.27 18.59 -22.12
N ILE A 397 2.32 18.75 -22.91
CA ILE A 397 3.61 18.10 -22.73
C ILE A 397 4.21 18.65 -21.43
N PHE A 398 4.12 17.88 -20.35
CA PHE A 398 5.14 17.90 -19.30
C PHE A 398 6.01 16.66 -19.49
N SER A 399 6.94 16.76 -20.44
CA SER A 399 8.10 15.88 -20.48
C SER A 399 9.15 16.45 -19.54
N ASP A 400 9.42 15.73 -18.47
CA ASP A 400 10.71 15.58 -17.79
C ASP A 400 10.44 15.37 -16.31
N PHE A 401 10.26 14.11 -15.92
CA PHE A 401 10.89 13.50 -14.74
C PHE A 401 10.53 12.01 -14.60
N PHE A 402 9.46 11.53 -15.26
CA PHE A 402 8.97 10.14 -15.13
C PHE A 402 9.45 9.14 -16.20
N SER A 403 10.22 9.56 -17.21
CA SER A 403 10.62 8.66 -18.32
C SER A 403 12.05 8.10 -18.21
N LYS A 404 12.72 8.23 -17.06
CA LYS A 404 14.12 7.77 -16.90
C LYS A 404 14.36 6.76 -15.77
N LEU A 405 13.32 6.20 -15.18
CA LEU A 405 13.44 5.20 -14.12
C LEU A 405 12.26 4.20 -14.15
N LEU A 406 12.02 3.64 -15.33
CA LEU A 406 11.30 2.38 -15.51
C LEU A 406 12.18 1.41 -16.29
#